data_AF-A0A434QVK0-F1
#
_entry.id   AF-A0A434QVK0-F1
#
_cell.length_a   1.000
_cell.length_b   1.000
_cell.length_c   1.000
_cell.angle_alpha   90.00
_cell.angle_beta   90.00
_cell.angle_gamma   90.00
#
_symmetry.space_group_name_H-M   'P 1'
#
loop_
_entity.id
_entity.type
_entity.pdbx_description
1 polymer ?
#
loop_
_entity_poly.entity_id
_entity_poly.type
_entity_poly.pdbx_seq_one_letter_code
_entity_poly.pdbx_strand_id
1 'polypeptide(L)' 'MTDLPLLSAVEARVLGSLIEKKELTPDVYPLTLNG' A
#
# COMPACT_ATOMS: atom_id res chain seq x y z
N MET A 1 7.34 -16.78 16.88
CA MET A 1 6.82 -16.42 15.54
C MET A 1 6.02 -15.14 15.70
N THR A 2 6.36 -14.10 14.96
CA THR A 2 5.63 -12.83 14.99
C THR A 2 4.34 -13.00 14.22
N ASP A 3 3.20 -12.91 14.89
CA ASP A 3 1.90 -12.89 14.22
C ASP A 3 1.82 -11.68 13.29
N LEU A 4 1.39 -11.91 12.05
CA LEU A 4 1.17 -10.81 11.11
C LEU A 4 -0.11 -10.06 11.49
N PRO A 5 -0.15 -8.73 11.34
CA PRO A 5 -1.36 -7.97 11.62
C PRO A 5 -2.47 -8.38 10.64
N LEU A 6 -3.67 -8.65 11.18
CA LEU A 6 -4.86 -8.84 10.36
C LEU A 6 -5.35 -7.46 9.89
N LEU A 7 -5.33 -7.25 8.58
CA LEU A 7 -5.76 -5.99 7.97
C LEU A 7 -7.26 -6.02 7.69
N SER A 8 -7.93 -4.89 7.94
CA SER A 8 -9.27 -4.63 7.40
C SER A 8 -9.22 -4.53 5.87
N ALA A 9 -10.38 -4.66 5.23
CA ALA A 9 -10.48 -4.54 3.77
C ALA A 9 -10.00 -3.17 3.23
N VAL A 10 -10.04 -2.11 4.04
CA VAL A 10 -9.53 -0.78 3.65
C VAL A 10 -8.00 -0.75 3.75
N GLU A 11 -7.43 -1.23 4.85
CA GLU A 11 -5.98 -1.25 5.05
C GLU A 11 -5.27 -2.13 4.02
N ALA A 12 -5.82 -3.31 3.72
CA ALA A 12 -5.29 -4.20 2.70
C ALA A 12 -5.23 -3.53 1.32
N ARG A 13 -6.26 -2.73 0.98
CA ARG A 13 -6.30 -1.98 -0.28
C ARG A 13 -5.26 -0.88 -0.32
N VAL A 14 -5.14 -0.08 0.75
CA VAL A 14 -4.15 1.00 0.84
C VAL A 14 -2.74 0.43 0.69
N LEU A 15 -2.44 -0.67 1.39
CA LEU A 15 -1.16 -1.36 1.27
C LEU A 15 -0.92 -1.88 -0.15
N GLY A 16 -1.93 -2.50 -0.77
CA GLY A 16 -1.86 -2.96 -2.16
C GLY A 16 -1.58 -1.84 -3.15
N SER A 17 -2.27 -0.70 -3.03
CA SER A 17 -2.03 0.47 -3.88
C SER A 17 -0.61 1.02 -3.74
N LEU A 18 -0.06 1.07 -2.52
CA LEU A 18 1.32 1.52 -2.31
C LEU A 18 2.33 0.56 -2.96
N ILE A 19 2.11 -0.75 -2.87
CA ILE A 19 2.96 -1.76 -3.51
C ILE A 19 2.89 -1.63 -5.04
N GLU A 20 1.68 -1.53 -5.60
CA GLU A 20 1.49 -1.38 -7.05
C GLU A 20 2.21 -0.13 -7.58
N LYS A 21 2.01 1.03 -6.94
CA LYS A 21 2.62 2.29 -7.43
C LYS A 21 4.13 2.32 -7.24
N LYS A 22 4.66 1.68 -6.21
CA LYS A 22 6.12 1.53 -6.07
C LYS A 22 6.74 0.81 -7.25
N GLU A 23 6.11 -0.25 -7.75
CA GLU A 23 6.69 -1.10 -8.82
C GLU A 23 6.32 -0.63 -10.23
N LEU A 24 5.07 -0.19 -10.46
CA LEU A 24 4.57 0.13 -11.79
C LEU A 24 4.65 1.62 -12.14
N THR A 25 4.70 2.51 -11.14
CA THR A 25 4.76 3.97 -11.33
C THR A 25 5.69 4.62 -10.28
N PRO A 26 6.98 4.24 -10.26
CA PRO A 26 7.92 4.67 -9.23
C PRO A 26 8.15 6.19 -9.22
N ASP A 27 7.81 6.88 -10.31
CA ASP A 27 7.87 8.33 -10.46
C ASP A 27 6.87 9.08 -9.58
N VAL A 28 5.73 8.47 -9.26
CA VAL A 28 4.69 9.04 -8.37
C VAL A 28 4.72 8.45 -6.96
N TYR A 29 5.63 7.53 -6.66
CA TYR A 29 5.81 6.98 -5.33
C TYR A 29 6.83 7.80 -4.52
N PRO A 30 6.57 8.14 -3.24
CA PRO A 30 5.42 7.77 -2.43
C PRO A 30 4.16 8.60 -2.75
N LEU A 31 3.00 7.94 -2.64
CA LEU A 31 1.69 8.58 -2.80
C LEU A 31 1.39 9.56 -1.65
N THR A 32 0.63 10.61 -1.96
CA THR A 32 0.03 11.49 -0.93
C THR A 32 -1.38 11.00 -0.58
N LEU A 33 -2.03 11.60 0.44
CA LEU A 33 -3.40 11.22 0.82
C LEU A 33 -4.41 11.37 -0.33
N ASN A 34 -4.14 12.26 -1.28
CA ASN A 34 -5.02 12.53 -2.42
C ASN A 34 -4.69 11.68 -3.65
N GLY A 35 -3.69 10.80 -3.56
CA GLY A 35 -3.04 10.18 -4.73
C GLY A 35 -1.96 11.11 -5.24
#